data_AF-A0A5C6E119-F1
#
_entry.id   AF-A0A5C6E119-F1
#
_cell.length_a   1.000
_cell.length_b   1.000
_cell.length_c   1.000
_cell.angle_alpha   90.00
_cell.angle_beta   90.00
_cell.angle_gamma   90.00
#
_symmetry.space_group_name_H-M   'P 1'
#
loop_
_entity.id
_entity.type
_entity.pdbx_description
1 polymer ?
#
loop_
_entity_poly.entity_id
_entity_poly.type
_entity_poly.pdbx_seq_one_letter_code
_entity_poly.pdbx_strand_id
1 'polypeptide(L)'
;MPVLAERKAIITFQEEKPTSTQDFELCHALAQLAPELRAIFMLKEESGLSYQEIAQTLNIPEGTVGSRLNRARRALRKLLTSW
;
A
#
# COMPACT_ATOMS: atom_id res chain seq x y z
N MET A 1 30.20 4.06 -22.59
CA MET A 1 29.01 3.48 -23.27
C MET A 1 28.98 1.99 -22.97
N PRO A 2 27.81 1.36 -22.74
CA PRO A 2 26.87 1.36 -21.61
C PRO A 2 27.11 0.10 -20.72
N VAL A 3 26.62 -0.04 -19.49
CA VAL A 3 25.27 -0.56 -19.18
C VAL A 3 24.75 0.08 -17.90
N LEU A 4 23.58 0.69 -18.06
CA LEU A 4 22.79 1.40 -17.08
C LEU A 4 22.32 0.47 -15.94
N ALA A 5 22.58 0.93 -14.72
CA ALA A 5 21.75 0.81 -13.53
C ALA A 5 21.10 -0.57 -13.27
N GLU A 6 21.71 -1.28 -12.33
CA GLU A 6 21.10 -2.36 -11.55
C GLU A 6 19.66 -1.98 -11.18
N ARG A 7 18.72 -2.63 -11.86
CA ARG A 7 17.29 -2.44 -11.65
C ARG A 7 16.95 -2.91 -10.24
N LYS A 8 16.83 -1.91 -9.35
CA LYS A 8 16.13 -1.84 -8.07
C LYS A 8 15.75 -3.20 -7.49
N ALA A 9 16.55 -3.54 -6.48
CA ALA A 9 16.18 -4.28 -5.27
C ALA A 9 14.74 -4.80 -5.26
N ILE A 10 14.68 -6.11 -5.42
CA ILE A 10 13.60 -7.01 -5.03
C ILE A 10 13.00 -6.50 -3.72
N ILE A 11 11.68 -6.32 -3.72
CA ILE A 11 10.86 -5.81 -2.64
C ILE A 11 11.13 -6.66 -1.39
N THR A 12 11.94 -6.13 -0.48
CA THR A 12 12.18 -6.74 0.83
C THR A 12 10.91 -6.58 1.65
N PHE A 13 10.00 -7.55 1.54
CA PHE A 13 8.87 -7.72 2.45
C PHE A 13 9.43 -8.09 3.82
N GLN A 14 9.58 -7.11 4.70
CA GLN A 14 9.99 -7.34 6.09
C GLN A 14 8.77 -7.89 6.85
N GLU A 15 8.81 -9.17 7.21
CA GLU A 15 7.88 -9.77 8.17
C GLU A 15 8.12 -9.20 9.58
N GLU A 16 7.62 -8.01 9.88
CA GLU A 16 7.49 -7.59 11.28
C GLU A 16 6.14 -8.06 11.85
N LYS A 17 6.22 -8.95 12.84
CA LYS A 17 5.04 -9.60 13.42
C LYS A 17 4.25 -8.62 14.29
N PRO A 18 2.92 -8.49 14.07
CA PRO A 18 2.10 -7.53 14.80
C PRO A 18 2.05 -7.93 16.28
N THR A 19 2.68 -7.12 17.13
CA THR A 19 2.80 -7.38 18.58
C THR A 19 1.73 -6.62 19.38
N SER A 20 0.87 -5.81 18.74
CA SER A 20 -0.18 -5.01 19.39
C SER A 20 -1.59 -5.30 18.88
N THR A 21 -2.59 -5.18 19.76
CA THR A 21 -4.03 -5.34 19.46
C THR A 21 -4.51 -4.45 18.31
N GLN A 22 -3.91 -3.25 18.16
CA GLN A 22 -4.27 -2.30 17.10
C GLN A 22 -3.85 -2.78 15.70
N ASP A 23 -2.71 -3.47 15.59
CA ASP A 23 -2.25 -4.04 14.33
C ASP A 23 -3.17 -5.16 13.86
N PHE A 24 -3.78 -5.91 14.78
CA PHE A 24 -4.74 -6.96 14.45
C PHE A 24 -6.02 -6.39 13.83
N GLU A 25 -6.58 -5.32 14.38
CA GLU A 25 -7.76 -4.64 13.81
C GLU A 25 -7.45 -4.06 12.42
N LEU A 26 -6.27 -3.46 12.26
CA LEU A 26 -5.83 -2.94 10.96
C LEU A 26 -5.63 -4.06 9.93
N CYS A 27 -4.94 -5.15 10.29
CA CYS A 27 -4.79 -6.31 9.41
C CYS A 27 -6.13 -6.91 9.00
N HIS A 28 -7.08 -7.02 9.93
CA HIS A 28 -8.41 -7.54 9.65
C HIS A 28 -9.20 -6.62 8.72
N ALA A 29 -9.13 -5.31 8.94
CA ALA A 29 -9.76 -4.33 8.06
C ALA A 29 -9.12 -4.32 6.65
N LEU A 30 -7.78 -4.39 6.57
CA LEU A 30 -7.06 -4.50 5.29
C LEU A 30 -7.40 -5.79 4.54
N ALA A 31 -7.64 -6.90 5.25
CA ALA A 31 -8.08 -8.16 4.65
C ALA A 31 -9.49 -8.06 4.02
N GLN A 32 -10.34 -7.14 4.50
CA GLN A 32 -11.65 -6.87 3.90
C GLN A 32 -11.60 -5.88 2.72
N LEU A 33 -10.48 -5.17 2.53
CA LEU A 33 -10.30 -4.32 1.36
C LEU A 33 -10.06 -5.16 0.11
N ALA A 34 -10.52 -4.65 -1.04
CA ALA A 34 -10.16 -5.23 -2.33
C ALA A 34 -8.62 -5.28 -2.48
N PRO A 35 -8.06 -6.36 -3.07
CA PRO A 35 -6.61 -6.55 -3.15
C PRO A 35 -5.86 -5.35 -3.73
N GLU A 36 -6.45 -4.70 -4.73
CA GLU A 36 -5.91 -3.50 -5.38
C GLU A 36 -5.82 -2.30 -4.45
N LEU A 37 -6.81 -2.10 -3.57
CA LEU A 37 -6.86 -1.00 -2.61
C LEU A 37 -5.85 -1.22 -1.49
N ARG A 38 -5.77 -2.47 -1.01
CA ARG A 38 -4.79 -2.90 -0.01
C ARG A 38 -3.37 -2.70 -0.50
N ALA A 39 -3.06 -3.13 -1.72
CA ALA A 39 -1.72 -2.98 -2.29
C ALA A 39 -1.29 -1.50 -2.38
N ILE A 40 -2.18 -0.61 -2.85
CA ILE A 40 -1.90 0.83 -2.93
C ILE A 40 -1.68 1.44 -1.55
N PHE A 41 -2.49 1.05 -0.57
CA PHE A 41 -2.36 1.54 0.80
C PHE A 41 -1.05 1.06 1.45
N MET A 42 -0.73 -0.23 1.35
CA MET A 42 0.53 -0.79 1.88
C MET A 42 1.76 -0.17 1.21
N LEU A 43 1.77 -0.05 -0.12
CA LEU A 43 2.87 0.63 -0.82
C LEU A 43 3.04 2.09 -0.39
N LYS A 44 1.95 2.75 0.02
CA LYS A 44 2.02 4.12 0.50
C LYS A 44 2.52 4.22 1.94
N GLU A 45 1.96 3.43 2.84
CA GLU A 45 2.26 3.50 4.28
C GLU A 45 3.59 2.82 4.63
N GLU A 46 3.87 1.67 4.04
CA GLU A 46 5.02 0.84 4.40
C GLU A 46 6.27 1.22 3.58
N SER A 47 6.10 1.54 2.30
CA SER A 47 7.23 1.91 1.43
C SER A 47 7.42 3.42 1.28
N GLY A 48 6.52 4.24 1.80
CA GLY A 48 6.60 5.71 1.71
C GLY A 48 6.54 6.26 0.28
N LEU A 49 6.15 5.44 -0.70
CA LEU A 49 6.29 5.75 -2.13
C LEU A 49 5.44 6.97 -2.53
N SER A 50 5.91 7.67 -3.56
CA SER A 50 5.15 8.73 -4.22
C SER A 50 4.00 8.15 -5.05
N TYR A 51 3.00 8.98 -5.38
CA TYR A 51 1.88 8.56 -6.23
C TYR A 51 2.36 8.05 -7.60
N GLN A 52 3.39 8.68 -8.15
CA GLN A 52 4.03 8.28 -9.40
C GLN A 52 4.73 6.91 -9.30
N GLU A 53 5.45 6.63 -8.22
CA GLU A 53 6.10 5.33 -8.03
C GLU A 53 5.08 4.20 -7.81
N ILE A 54 4.00 4.47 -7.08
CA ILE A 54 2.90 3.52 -6.92
C ILE A 54 2.22 3.25 -8.26
N ALA A 55 2.00 4.30 -9.07
CA ALA A 55 1.45 4.20 -10.41
C ALA A 55 2.31 3.30 -11.31
N GLN A 56 3.62 3.49 -11.29
CA GLN A 56 4.57 2.66 -12.03
C GLN A 56 4.62 1.22 -11.52
N THR A 57 4.66 1.03 -10.20
CA THR A 57 4.74 -0.30 -9.57
C THR A 57 3.51 -1.15 -9.87
N LEU A 58 2.33 -0.54 -9.83
CA LEU A 58 1.06 -1.23 -10.07
C LEU A 58 0.60 -1.14 -11.53
N ASN A 59 1.38 -0.47 -12.39
CA ASN A 59 1.07 -0.22 -13.80
C ASN A 59 -0.35 0.38 -14.00
N ILE A 60 -0.68 1.42 -13.23
CA ILE A 60 -1.96 2.14 -13.29
C ILE A 60 -1.75 3.64 -13.42
N PRO A 61 -2.73 4.42 -13.91
CA PRO A 61 -2.61 5.87 -13.98
C PRO A 61 -2.46 6.50 -12.59
N GLU A 62 -1.63 7.54 -12.47
CA GLU A 62 -1.42 8.26 -11.21
C GLU A 62 -2.72 8.85 -10.63
N GLY A 63 -3.59 9.38 -11.49
CA GLY A 63 -4.92 9.85 -11.08
C GLY A 63 -5.80 8.72 -10.48
N THR A 64 -5.59 7.48 -10.91
CA THR A 64 -6.26 6.30 -10.35
C THR A 64 -5.68 5.93 -8.99
N VAL A 65 -4.37 6.10 -8.77
CA VAL A 65 -3.74 5.90 -7.45
C VAL A 65 -4.42 6.78 -6.41
N GLY A 66 -4.57 8.07 -6.69
CA GLY A 66 -5.25 9.00 -5.79
C GLY A 66 -6.70 8.61 -5.48
N SER A 67 -7.47 8.26 -6.51
CA SER A 67 -8.86 7.81 -6.34
C SER A 67 -8.95 6.52 -5.52
N ARG A 68 -8.09 5.53 -5.80
CA ARG A 68 -8.05 4.26 -5.09
C ARG A 68 -7.56 4.41 -3.65
N LEU A 69 -6.55 5.22 -3.39
CA LEU A 69 -6.06 5.52 -2.04
C LEU A 69 -7.17 6.17 -1.19
N ASN A 70 -7.91 7.11 -1.78
CA ASN A 70 -9.04 7.74 -1.10
C ASN A 70 -10.18 6.74 -0.80
N ARG A 71 -10.47 5.82 -1.74
CA ARG A 71 -11.42 4.72 -1.50
C ARG A 71 -10.93 3.77 -0.42
N ALA A 72 -9.64 3.41 -0.41
CA ALA A 72 -9.03 2.56 0.59
C ALA A 72 -9.18 3.16 1.99
N ARG A 73 -8.83 4.44 2.18
CA ARG A 73 -9.02 5.15 3.46
C ARG A 73 -10.47 5.22 3.89
N ARG A 74 -11.40 5.49 2.96
CA ARG A 74 -12.85 5.49 3.28
C ARG A 74 -13.34 4.11 3.70
N ALA A 75 -12.86 3.04 3.06
CA ALA A 75 -13.20 1.68 3.44
C ALA A 75 -12.63 1.34 4.82
N LEU A 76 -11.36 1.66 5.06
CA LEU A 76 -10.71 1.47 6.37
C LEU A 76 -11.43 2.26 7.47
N ARG A 77 -11.82 3.51 7.25
CA ARG A 77 -12.64 4.28 8.22
C ARG A 77 -14.00 3.67 8.53
N LYS A 78 -14.58 2.88 7.62
CA LYS A 78 -15.83 2.16 7.90
C LYS A 78 -15.59 0.89 8.71
N LEU A 79 -14.39 0.32 8.60
CA LEU A 79 -14.02 -0.96 9.21
C LEU A 79 -13.35 -0.77 10.57
N LEU A 80 -12.54 0.28 10.74
CA LEU A 80 -11.96 0.69 12.00
C LEU A 80 -12.82 1.79 12.62
N THR A 81 -13.37 1.54 13.80
CA THR A 81 -14.18 2.52 14.54
C THR A 81 -13.32 3.60 15.21
N SER A 82 -11.99 3.43 15.27
CA SER A 82 -11.08 4.32 16.02
C SER A 82 -10.10 5.16 15.16
N TRP A 83 -10.42 5.49 13.90
CA TRP A 83 -9.44 6.03 12.93
C TRP A 83 -9.81 7.34 12.19
#